data_AF-A0A967LZM6-F1
#
_entry.id   AF-A0A967LZM6-F1
#
_cell.length_a   1.000
_cell.length_b   1.000
_cell.length_c   1.000
_cell.angle_alpha   90.00
_cell.angle_beta   90.00
_cell.angle_gamma   90.00
#
_symmetry.space_group_name_H-M   'P 1'
#
loop_
_entity.id
_entity.type
_entity.pdbx_description
1 polymer ?
#
loop_
_entity_poly.entity_id
_entity_poly.type
_entity_poly.pdbx_seq_one_letter_code
_entity_poly.pdbx_strand_id
1 'polypeptide(L)'
;MRFAWLRENSADYVSVKQGATHPLALIRKAYNAAFWIFLLPFFTIIDYSTGFIAFTVIIAIRLGLNLYTNNVLDLTPEQYESFPFRIP
;
A
#
# COMPACT_ATOMS: atom_id res chain seq x y z
N MET A 1 8.63 -0.21 8.38
CA MET A 1 9.35 -1.36 9.01
C MET A 1 8.89 -1.66 10.43
N ARG A 2 8.40 -0.66 11.18
CA ARG A 2 7.77 -0.84 12.50
C ARG A 2 6.79 -2.01 12.58
N PHE A 3 5.84 -2.11 11.64
CA PHE A 3 4.83 -3.18 11.63
C PHE A 3 5.37 -4.57 11.30
N ALA A 4 6.43 -4.68 10.49
CA ALA A 4 7.06 -5.96 10.19
C ALA A 4 7.76 -6.52 11.44
N TRP A 5 8.44 -5.64 12.18
CA TRP A 5 9.06 -5.98 13.46
C TRP A 5 8.01 -6.34 14.53
N LEU A 6 6.93 -5.56 14.64
CA LEU A 6 5.82 -5.87 15.57
C LEU A 6 5.16 -7.22 15.27
N ARG A 7 5.01 -7.55 13.97
CA ARG A 7 4.44 -8.81 13.51
C ARG A 7 5.30 -10.02 13.87
N GLU A 8 6.61 -9.91 13.77
CA GLU A 8 7.55 -11.01 14.08
C GLU A 8 7.63 -11.27 15.59
N ASN A 9 7.37 -10.25 16.41
CA ASN A 9 7.45 -10.34 17.87
C ASN A 9 6.08 -10.52 18.56
N SER A 10 4.98 -10.64 17.81
CA SER A 10 3.63 -10.86 18.38
C SER A 10 3.25 -12.35 18.40
N ALA A 11 2.91 -12.89 19.58
CA ALA A 11 2.54 -14.30 19.77
C ALA A 11 1.22 -14.72 19.09
N ASP A 12 0.35 -13.76 18.76
CA ASP A 12 -1.04 -13.99 18.28
C ASP A 12 -1.25 -13.88 16.76
N TYR A 13 -0.18 -13.95 15.95
CA TYR A 13 -0.25 -13.72 14.50
C TYR A 13 -1.26 -14.62 13.73
N VAL A 14 -1.68 -15.74 14.31
CA VAL A 14 -2.64 -16.69 13.70
C VAL A 14 -4.03 -16.07 13.50
N SER A 15 -4.45 -15.07 14.29
CA SER A 15 -5.80 -14.44 14.19
C SER A 15 -5.93 -13.40 13.07
N VAL A 16 -4.82 -12.88 12.55
CA VAL A 16 -4.78 -11.78 11.58
C VAL A 16 -5.28 -12.19 10.18
N LYS A 17 -5.31 -13.50 9.89
CA LYS A 17 -5.79 -14.05 8.61
C LYS A 17 -7.28 -13.74 8.36
N GLN A 18 -8.02 -13.33 9.39
CA GLN A 18 -9.44 -13.02 9.34
C GLN A 18 -9.77 -11.62 8.77
N GLY A 19 -8.75 -10.75 8.61
CA GLY A 19 -8.90 -9.43 7.97
C GLY A 19 -9.20 -9.46 6.46
N ALA A 20 -9.09 -10.63 5.81
CA ALA A 20 -9.42 -10.80 4.39
C ALA A 20 -10.92 -10.60 4.08
N THR A 21 -11.79 -10.71 5.09
CA THR A 21 -13.25 -10.59 4.98
C THR A 21 -13.76 -9.17 5.27
N HIS A 22 -12.87 -8.20 5.50
CA HIS A 22 -13.24 -6.82 5.82
C HIS A 22 -13.58 -6.03 4.55
N PRO A 23 -14.63 -5.18 4.51
CA PRO A 23 -15.01 -4.39 3.33
C PRO A 23 -13.88 -3.49 2.80
N LEU A 24 -12.97 -3.04 3.68
CA LEU A 24 -11.78 -2.27 3.29
C LEU A 24 -10.76 -3.09 2.45
N ALA A 25 -10.86 -4.42 2.43
CA ALA A 25 -10.02 -5.27 1.58
C ALA A 25 -10.31 -5.06 0.08
N LEU A 26 -11.56 -4.76 -0.29
CA LEU A 26 -11.91 -4.39 -1.67
C LEU A 26 -11.27 -3.05 -2.06
N ILE A 27 -11.33 -2.05 -1.16
CA ILE A 27 -10.69 -0.75 -1.36
C ILE A 27 -9.17 -0.91 -1.51
N ARG A 28 -8.54 -1.75 -0.67
CA ARG A 28 -7.11 -2.06 -0.78
C ARG A 28 -6.76 -2.70 -2.13
N LYS A 29 -7.56 -3.67 -2.59
CA LYS A 29 -7.35 -4.32 -3.89
C LYS A 29 -7.51 -3.32 -5.03
N ALA A 30 -8.55 -2.48 -4.98
CA ALA A 30 -8.78 -1.44 -5.99
C ALA A 30 -7.64 -0.41 -6.03
N TYR A 31 -7.18 0.08 -4.87
CA TYR A 31 -6.06 1.02 -4.78
C TYR A 31 -4.76 0.42 -5.36
N ASN A 32 -4.43 -0.82 -4.99
CA ASN A 32 -3.25 -1.49 -5.53
C ASN A 32 -3.39 -1.81 -7.02
N ALA A 33 -4.57 -2.24 -7.49
CA ALA A 33 -4.82 -2.49 -8.91
C ALA A 33 -4.72 -1.22 -9.75
N ALA A 34 -5.27 -0.09 -9.27
CA ALA A 34 -5.16 1.21 -9.93
C ALA A 34 -3.69 1.63 -10.12
N PHE A 35 -2.83 1.34 -9.15
CA PHE A 35 -1.40 1.57 -9.28
C PHE A 35 -0.75 0.73 -10.39
N TRP A 36 -1.14 -0.54 -10.54
CA TRP A 36 -0.66 -1.38 -11.64
C TRP A 36 -1.21 -0.94 -12.99
N ILE A 37 -2.45 -0.47 -13.05
CA ILE A 37 -3.08 0.06 -14.26
C ILE A 37 -2.35 1.31 -14.76
N PHE A 38 -1.83 2.14 -13.85
CA PHE A 38 -1.02 3.30 -14.23
C PHE A 38 0.25 2.93 -15.01
N LEU A 39 0.74 1.69 -14.92
CA LEU A 39 1.87 1.25 -15.73
C LEU A 39 1.48 0.94 -17.17
N LEU A 40 0.19 0.75 -17.50
CA LEU A 40 -0.27 0.38 -18.85
C LEU A 40 0.19 1.36 -19.95
N PRO A 41 0.13 2.69 -19.77
CA PRO A 41 0.61 3.64 -20.77
C PRO A 41 2.13 3.55 -21.02
N PHE A 42 2.93 3.02 -20.08
CA PHE A 42 4.37 2.83 -20.28
C PHE A 42 4.70 1.65 -21.20
N PHE A 43 3.73 0.78 -21.49
CA PHE A 43 3.86 -0.25 -22.53
C PHE A 43 3.50 0.27 -23.92
N THR A 44 3.09 1.53 -24.03
CA THR A 44 2.81 2.22 -25.29
C THR A 44 3.85 3.31 -25.57
N ILE A 45 3.84 3.86 -26.79
CA ILE A 45 4.72 4.97 -27.14
C ILE A 45 4.25 6.22 -26.38
N ILE A 46 5.01 6.61 -25.36
CA ILE A 46 4.81 7.82 -24.56
C ILE A 46 6.08 8.67 -24.61
N ASP A 47 5.92 10.00 -24.61
CA ASP A 47 7.03 10.91 -24.44
C ASP A 47 7.75 10.63 -23.11
N TYR A 48 9.08 10.50 -23.15
CA TYR A 48 9.90 10.14 -22.00
C TYR A 48 9.69 11.10 -20.81
N SER A 49 9.65 12.40 -21.07
CA SER A 49 9.49 13.41 -20.02
C SER A 49 8.13 13.29 -19.36
N THR A 50 7.09 13.08 -20.17
CA THR A 50 5.72 12.89 -19.67
C THR A 50 5.60 11.63 -18.83
N GLY A 51 6.14 10.51 -19.32
CA GLY A 51 6.18 9.25 -18.58
C GLY A 51 6.95 9.38 -17.27
N PHE A 52 8.13 10.01 -17.30
CA PHE A 52 8.97 10.20 -16.12
C PHE A 52 8.28 11.04 -15.04
N ILE A 53 7.63 12.16 -15.41
CA ILE A 53 6.89 13.01 -14.47
C ILE A 53 5.74 12.23 -13.85
N ALA A 54 4.92 11.57 -14.67
CA ALA A 54 3.78 10.81 -14.20
C ALA A 54 4.21 9.69 -13.23
N PHE A 55 5.27 8.96 -13.59
CA PHE A 55 5.84 7.91 -12.74
C PHE A 55 6.33 8.46 -11.41
N THR A 56 7.09 9.56 -11.46
CA THR A 56 7.66 10.20 -10.27
C THR A 56 6.58 10.65 -9.30
N VAL A 57 5.53 11.32 -9.80
CA VAL A 57 4.41 11.78 -8.96
C VAL A 57 3.73 10.60 -8.27
N ILE A 58 3.47 9.52 -9.00
CA ILE A 58 2.75 8.37 -8.45
C ILE A 58 3.59 7.59 -7.45
N ILE A 59 4.89 7.42 -7.71
CA ILE A 59 5.82 6.83 -6.74
C ILE A 59 5.96 7.72 -5.51
N ALA A 60 6.03 9.04 -5.67
CA ALA A 60 6.13 9.98 -4.55
C ALA A 60 4.89 9.95 -3.65
N ILE A 61 3.68 9.92 -4.23
CA ILE A 61 2.43 9.76 -3.47
C ILE A 61 2.45 8.43 -2.68
N ARG A 62 2.85 7.34 -3.32
CA ARG A 62 2.93 6.02 -2.68
C ARG A 62 3.95 6.01 -1.54
N LEU A 63 5.10 6.63 -1.74
CA LEU A 63 6.12 6.79 -0.71
C LEU A 63 5.56 7.61 0.47
N GLY A 64 4.93 8.75 0.19
CA GLY A 64 4.35 9.63 1.21
C GLY A 64 3.29 8.93 2.06
N LEU A 65 2.34 8.24 1.43
CA LEU A 65 1.32 7.45 2.13
C LEU A 65 1.94 6.35 3.00
N ASN A 66 2.98 5.68 2.50
CA ASN A 66 3.67 4.64 3.26
C ASN A 66 4.43 5.22 4.47
N LEU A 67 5.08 6.36 4.32
CA LEU A 67 5.76 7.07 5.41
C LEU A 67 4.76 7.56 6.46
N TYR A 68 3.66 8.17 6.03
CA TYR A 68 2.59 8.64 6.91
C TYR A 68 1.99 7.47 7.71
N THR A 69 1.70 6.35 7.05
CA THR A 69 1.13 5.17 7.70
C THR A 69 2.10 4.50 8.67
N ASN A 70 3.40 4.44 8.34
CA ASN A 70 4.39 3.78 9.20
C ASN A 70 4.83 4.62 10.41
N ASN A 71 4.84 5.95 10.27
CA ASN A 71 5.51 6.83 11.24
C ASN A 71 4.56 7.82 11.94
N VAL A 72 3.45 8.20 11.31
CA VAL A 72 2.52 9.21 11.87
C VAL A 72 1.28 8.55 12.43
N LEU A 73 0.72 7.59 11.71
CA LEU A 73 -0.44 6.84 12.18
C LEU A 73 -0.03 5.83 13.26
N ASP A 74 -0.53 6.02 14.48
CA ASP A 74 -0.30 5.09 15.59
C ASP A 74 -1.32 3.95 15.57
N LEU A 75 -1.24 3.11 14.54
CA LEU A 75 -2.12 1.96 14.36
C LEU A 75 -1.59 0.77 15.17
N THR A 76 -2.50 -0.06 15.68
CA THR A 76 -2.14 -1.40 16.14
C THR A 76 -1.80 -2.30 14.95
N PRO A 77 -1.05 -3.41 15.14
CA PRO A 77 -0.73 -4.34 14.06
C PRO A 77 -1.97 -4.86 13.32
N GLU A 78 -3.06 -5.12 14.04
CA GLU A 78 -4.33 -5.57 13.47
C GLU A 78 -5.02 -4.48 12.62
N GLN A 79 -4.98 -3.23 13.07
CA GLN A 79 -5.50 -2.09 12.33
C GLN A 79 -4.67 -1.80 11.07
N TYR A 80 -3.35 -1.96 11.15
CA TYR A 80 -2.46 -1.87 9.99
C TYR A 80 -2.79 -2.94 8.94
N GLU A 81 -3.10 -4.15 9.40
CA GLU A 81 -3.48 -5.29 8.54
C GLU A 81 -4.85 -5.10 7.86
N SER A 82 -5.71 -4.20 8.34
CA SER A 82 -6.98 -3.79 7.72
C SER A 82 -6.94 -2.42 7.02
N PHE A 83 -5.80 -1.72 7.07
CA PHE A 83 -5.62 -0.39 6.48
C PHE A 83 -5.66 -0.40 4.93
N PRO A 84 -6.49 0.44 4.28
CA PRO A 84 -6.74 0.35 2.85
C PRO A 84 -5.54 0.72 1.97
N PHE A 85 -4.68 1.65 2.40
CA PHE A 85 -3.52 2.11 1.62
C PHE A 85 -2.23 1.34 1.90
N ARG A 86 -2.33 0.22 2.64
CA ARG A 86 -1.17 -0.63 2.87
C ARG A 86 -0.68 -1.23 1.54
N ILE A 87 0.63 -1.15 1.35
CA ILE A 87 1.34 -1.86 0.29
C ILE A 87 1.59 -3.29 0.81
N PRO A 88 1.11 -4.34 0.09
CA PRO A 88 1.30 -5.73 0.48
C PRO A 88 2.77 -6.14 0.43
#